data_AF-A0A2H3JSE0-F1
#
_entry.id   AF-A0A2H3JSE0-F1
#
_cell.length_a   1.000
_cell.length_b   1.000
_cell.length_c   1.000
_cell.angle_alpha   90.00
_cell.angle_beta   90.00
_cell.angle_gamma   90.00
#
_symmetry.space_group_name_H-M   'P 1'
#
loop_
_entity.id
_entity.type
_entity.pdbx_description
1 polymer ?
#
loop_
_entity_poly.entity_id
_entity_poly.type
_entity_poly.pdbx_seq_one_letter_code
_entity_poly.pdbx_strand_id
1 'polypeptide(L)'
;MALCCLLISYIGQEFPLELPLQLRNVTMSFETMPMNDHYSQTGFSAWLEWHAINHFLKAHGFFGTSMFHQLHCLEMIQESMINGLDGHAAHCLNFLRQAILYNSDITLESGGESTHVCRD
;
A
#
# COMPACT_ATOMS: atom_id res chain seq x y z
N MET A 1 -22.13 27.95 -18.60
CA MET A 1 -21.57 27.13 -17.52
C MET A 1 -22.67 26.18 -17.06
N ALA A 2 -22.77 25.01 -17.70
CA ALA A 2 -23.81 24.03 -17.40
C ALA A 2 -23.16 22.66 -17.27
N LEU A 3 -23.50 22.00 -16.16
CA LEU A 3 -23.49 20.56 -15.90
C LEU A 3 -22.42 19.72 -16.62
N CYS A 4 -21.41 19.31 -15.86
CA CYS A 4 -20.86 17.97 -16.02
C CYS A 4 -20.65 17.36 -14.63
N CYS A 5 -21.77 17.12 -13.93
CA CYS A 5 -21.81 15.99 -13.01
C CYS A 5 -21.62 14.75 -13.89
N LEU A 6 -20.38 14.31 -14.05
CA LEU A 6 -20.07 13.01 -14.62
C LEU A 6 -20.70 11.97 -13.69
N LEU A 7 -21.87 11.48 -14.09
CA LEU A 7 -22.37 10.19 -13.65
C LEU A 7 -21.31 9.18 -14.07
N ILE A 8 -20.49 8.74 -13.12
CA ILE A 8 -19.63 7.57 -13.31
C ILE A 8 -20.61 6.40 -13.47
N SER A 9 -20.93 6.06 -14.71
CA SER A 9 -21.70 4.85 -14.99
C SER A 9 -20.74 3.68 -14.81
N TYR A 10 -20.95 2.87 -13.77
CA TYR A 10 -20.26 1.59 -13.55
C TYR A 10 -20.64 0.54 -14.63
N ILE A 11 -20.69 0.96 -15.89
CA ILE A 11 -21.10 0.15 -17.03
C ILE A 11 -19.84 -0.16 -17.83
N GLY A 12 -19.51 -1.45 -17.97
CA GLY A 12 -18.38 -1.89 -18.79
C GLY A 12 -17.03 -1.83 -18.08
N GLN A 13 -16.11 -0.99 -18.56
CA GLN A 13 -14.72 -0.86 -18.07
C GLN A 13 -14.43 0.54 -17.50
N GLU A 14 -15.44 1.40 -17.38
CA GLU A 14 -15.28 2.74 -16.84
C GLU A 14 -15.38 2.70 -15.32
N PHE A 15 -14.22 2.61 -14.67
CA PHE A 15 -14.10 2.61 -13.23
C PHE A 15 -13.20 3.74 -12.77
N PRO A 16 -13.57 4.47 -11.71
CA PRO A 16 -12.73 5.52 -11.19
C PRO A 16 -11.45 4.91 -10.59
N LEU A 17 -10.31 5.59 -10.77
CA LEU A 17 -9.02 5.19 -10.20
C LEU A 17 -9.10 5.14 -8.66
N GLU A 18 -9.88 6.06 -8.09
CA GLU A 18 -10.14 6.14 -6.66
C GLU A 18 -11.58 5.72 -6.38
N LEU A 19 -11.76 4.90 -5.34
CA LEU A 19 -13.09 4.56 -4.87
C LEU A 19 -13.73 5.82 -4.27
N PRO A 20 -14.90 6.28 -4.75
CA PRO A 20 -15.51 7.54 -4.32
C PRO A 20 -16.16 7.40 -2.93
N LEU A 21 -15.33 7.13 -1.93
CA LEU A 21 -15.71 7.04 -0.53
C LEU A 21 -15.58 8.42 0.11
N GLN A 22 -16.67 8.93 0.67
CA GLN A 22 -16.61 10.07 1.58
C GLN A 22 -16.28 9.57 2.98
N LEU A 23 -14.99 9.60 3.33
CA LEU A 23 -14.53 9.26 4.67
C LEU A 23 -14.65 10.49 5.57
N ARG A 24 -15.24 10.32 6.75
CA ARG A 24 -15.23 11.36 7.78
C ARG A 24 -13.90 11.34 8.50
N ASN A 25 -13.36 12.51 8.85
CA ASN A 25 -12.20 12.58 9.72
C ASN A 25 -12.58 12.03 11.10
N VAL A 26 -11.83 11.04 11.56
CA VAL A 26 -11.96 10.47 12.89
C VAL A 26 -10.65 10.74 13.64
N THR A 27 -10.77 11.11 14.91
CA THR A 27 -9.58 11.24 15.76
C THR A 27 -9.10 9.84 16.12
N MET A 28 -7.83 9.55 15.84
CA MET A 28 -7.19 8.30 16.22
C MET A 28 -6.23 8.58 17.38
N SER A 29 -6.28 7.76 18.43
CA SER A 29 -5.26 7.77 19.48
C SER A 29 -4.04 7.00 18.99
N PHE A 30 -2.88 7.64 19.03
CA PHE A 30 -1.62 6.93 18.84
C PHE A 30 -1.28 6.20 20.14
N GLU A 31 -1.30 4.88 20.09
CA GLU A 31 -0.81 4.05 21.19
C GLU A 31 0.71 3.92 21.04
N THR A 32 1.44 4.39 22.04
CA THR A 32 2.90 4.20 22.08
C THR A 32 3.18 2.82 22.61
N MET A 33 3.54 1.91 21.71
CA MET A 33 3.80 0.53 22.06
C MET A 33 5.27 0.33 22.46
N PRO A 34 5.56 -0.49 23.48
CA PRO A 34 6.92 -0.91 23.77
C PRO A 34 7.58 -1.55 22.55
N MET A 35 8.89 -1.38 22.40
CA MET A 35 9.67 -2.12 21.40
C MET A 35 9.43 -3.62 21.56
N ASN A 36 9.10 -4.30 20.46
CA ASN A 36 8.81 -5.75 20.36
C ASN A 36 7.45 -6.24 20.92
N ASP A 37 6.51 -5.35 21.23
CA ASP A 37 5.19 -5.77 21.76
C ASP A 37 4.22 -6.21 20.64
N HIS A 38 4.24 -5.49 19.51
CA HIS A 38 3.38 -5.75 18.35
C HIS A 38 4.19 -5.80 17.05
N TYR A 39 3.72 -6.62 16.09
CA TYR A 39 4.31 -6.78 14.76
C TYR A 39 5.81 -7.13 14.81
N SER A 40 6.21 -7.93 15.80
CA SER A 40 7.55 -8.52 15.84
C SER A 40 7.82 -9.30 14.54
N GLN A 41 9.09 -9.44 14.17
CA GLN A 41 9.45 -10.15 12.94
C GLN A 41 9.16 -11.64 13.03
N THR A 42 9.26 -12.25 14.21
CA THR A 42 9.09 -13.69 14.42
C THR A 42 8.29 -13.99 15.67
N GLY A 43 7.79 -15.23 15.77
CA GLY A 43 7.00 -15.72 16.89
C GLY A 43 5.54 -16.00 16.52
N PHE A 44 4.86 -16.81 17.34
CA PHE A 44 3.46 -17.18 17.08
C PHE A 44 2.50 -16.00 17.22
N SER A 45 2.71 -15.14 18.22
CA SER A 45 1.92 -13.91 18.40
C SER A 45 2.08 -12.98 17.21
N ALA A 46 3.34 -12.75 16.78
CA ALA A 46 3.65 -11.96 15.60
C ALA A 46 2.96 -12.49 14.35
N TRP A 47 3.04 -13.80 14.09
CA TRP A 47 2.38 -14.44 12.96
C TRP A 47 0.87 -14.17 12.96
N LEU A 48 0.23 -14.25 14.14
CA LEU A 48 -1.21 -13.98 14.26
C LEU A 48 -1.55 -12.51 13.94
N GLU A 49 -0.72 -11.57 14.39
CA GLU A 49 -0.90 -10.14 14.13
C GLU A 49 -0.72 -9.77 12.66
N TRP A 50 0.35 -10.26 12.03
CA TRP A 50 0.59 -10.09 10.60
C TRP A 50 -0.54 -10.70 9.76
N HIS A 51 -0.98 -11.91 10.13
CA HIS A 51 -2.06 -12.57 9.41
C HIS A 51 -3.40 -11.84 9.57
N ALA A 52 -3.67 -11.25 10.74
CA ALA A 52 -4.90 -10.50 11.00
C ALA A 52 -5.05 -9.27 10.08
N ILE A 53 -3.95 -8.61 9.73
CA ILE A 53 -3.97 -7.46 8.81
C ILE A 53 -3.87 -7.84 7.34
N ASN A 54 -3.68 -9.11 6.99
CA ASN A 54 -3.75 -9.61 5.61
C ASN A 54 -5.07 -10.33 5.32
N HIS A 55 -5.77 -10.78 6.36
CA HIS A 55 -7.03 -11.50 6.22
C HIS A 55 -8.21 -10.56 5.95
N PHE A 56 -8.38 -10.17 4.69
CA PHE A 56 -9.57 -9.44 4.24
C PHE A 56 -10.54 -10.38 3.53
N LEU A 57 -11.82 -10.29 3.88
CA LEU A 57 -12.90 -10.93 3.14
C LEU A 57 -12.79 -10.47 1.68
N LYS A 58 -12.50 -11.39 0.76
CA LYS A 58 -12.56 -11.12 -0.68
C LYS A 58 -13.96 -10.58 -0.95
N ALA A 59 -14.06 -9.29 -1.23
CA ALA A 59 -15.32 -8.65 -1.56
C ALA A 59 -15.79 -9.26 -2.89
N HIS A 60 -16.71 -10.23 -2.79
CA HIS A 60 -17.39 -10.77 -3.96
C HIS A 60 -18.23 -9.64 -4.55
N GLY A 61 -17.71 -8.98 -5.58
CA GLY A 61 -18.44 -7.99 -6.37
C GLY A 61 -18.11 -6.52 -6.17
N PHE A 62 -17.08 -6.13 -5.39
CA PHE A 62 -16.63 -4.74 -5.35
C PHE A 62 -15.11 -4.64 -5.35
N PHE A 63 -14.60 -3.69 -6.13
CA PHE A 63 -13.19 -3.33 -6.31
C PHE A 63 -12.38 -3.51 -5.02
N GLY A 64 -11.31 -4.30 -5.08
CA GLY A 64 -10.36 -4.40 -3.98
C GLY A 64 -9.63 -3.07 -3.83
N THR A 65 -9.79 -2.41 -2.67
CA THR A 65 -9.03 -1.19 -2.37
C THR A 65 -7.54 -1.53 -2.36
N SER A 66 -6.73 -0.71 -3.03
CA SER A 66 -5.27 -0.91 -3.15
C SER A 66 -4.58 -1.11 -1.79
N MET A 67 -5.10 -0.49 -0.72
CA MET A 67 -4.66 -0.66 0.65
C MET A 67 -4.55 -2.13 1.08
N PHE A 68 -5.51 -2.99 0.72
CA PHE A 68 -5.47 -4.40 1.12
C PHE A 68 -4.34 -5.16 0.43
N HIS A 69 -4.03 -4.81 -0.82
CA HIS A 69 -2.87 -5.38 -1.52
C HIS A 69 -1.55 -4.87 -0.96
N GLN A 70 -1.49 -3.61 -0.52
CA GLN A 70 -0.33 -3.05 0.16
C GLN A 70 -0.03 -3.79 1.48
N LEU A 71 -1.07 -4.07 2.29
CA LEU A 71 -0.92 -4.84 3.54
C LEU A 71 -0.50 -6.29 3.28
N HIS A 72 -1.08 -6.94 2.25
CA HIS A 72 -0.65 -8.26 1.81
C HIS A 72 0.83 -8.30 1.43
N CYS A 73 1.26 -7.34 0.60
CA CYS A 73 2.65 -7.25 0.16
C CYS A 73 3.61 -7.02 1.34
N LEU A 74 3.17 -6.30 2.38
CA LEU A 74 3.97 -6.07 3.58
C LEU A 74 4.22 -7.37 4.36
N GLU A 75 3.20 -8.20 4.57
CA GLU A 75 3.36 -9.53 5.18
C GLU A 75 4.28 -10.42 4.33
N MET A 76 4.10 -10.44 3.00
CA MET A 76 4.94 -11.26 2.12
C MET A 76 6.43 -10.84 2.18
N ILE A 77 6.72 -9.54 2.29
CA ILE A 77 8.09 -9.05 2.48
C ILE A 77 8.63 -9.49 3.84
N GLN A 78 7.84 -9.40 4.91
CA GLN A 78 8.25 -9.88 6.24
C GLN A 78 8.51 -11.39 6.26
N GLU A 79 7.64 -12.20 5.67
CA GLU A 79 7.84 -13.66 5.53
C GLU A 79 9.12 -13.99 4.73
N SER A 80 9.45 -13.18 3.71
CA SER A 80 10.68 -13.36 2.93
C SER A 80 11.96 -13.09 3.74
N MET A 81 11.89 -12.27 4.78
CA MET A 81 13.02 -12.04 5.70
C MET A 81 13.29 -13.26 6.59
N ILE A 82 12.28 -14.09 6.85
CA ILE A 82 12.37 -15.28 7.71
C ILE A 82 12.72 -16.52 6.88
N ASN A 83 11.99 -16.71 5.78
CA ASN A 83 12.02 -17.94 4.98
C ASN A 83 12.90 -17.84 3.72
N GLY A 84 13.39 -16.63 3.41
CA GLY A 84 14.13 -16.33 2.19
C GLY A 84 13.23 -15.83 1.05
N LEU A 85 13.87 -15.30 0.01
CA LEU A 85 13.18 -14.69 -1.12
C LEU A 85 12.53 -15.76 -2.02
N ASP A 86 11.27 -15.55 -2.38
CA ASP A 86 10.54 -16.35 -3.34
C ASP A 86 9.96 -15.49 -4.49
N GLY A 87 9.23 -16.13 -5.41
CA GLY A 87 8.60 -15.42 -6.53
C GLY A 87 7.52 -14.42 -6.08
N HIS A 88 6.88 -14.66 -4.94
CA HIS A 88 5.86 -13.78 -4.41
C HIS A 88 6.48 -12.51 -3.82
N ALA A 89 7.53 -12.67 -3.01
CA ALA A 89 8.33 -11.57 -2.49
C ALA A 89 8.92 -10.72 -3.64
N ALA A 90 9.39 -11.34 -4.73
CA ALA A 90 9.86 -10.61 -5.91
C ALA A 90 8.74 -9.76 -6.55
N HIS A 91 7.52 -10.30 -6.65
CA HIS A 91 6.34 -9.54 -7.12
C HIS A 91 6.02 -8.36 -6.19
N CYS A 92 5.99 -8.58 -4.87
CA CYS A 92 5.70 -7.55 -3.88
C CYS A 92 6.77 -6.44 -3.86
N LEU A 93 8.04 -6.79 -3.99
CA LEU A 93 9.13 -5.83 -4.09
C LEU A 93 9.05 -5.00 -5.38
N ASN A 94 8.64 -5.62 -6.50
CA ASN A 94 8.41 -4.88 -7.73
C ASN A 94 7.18 -3.95 -7.63
N PHE A 95 6.12 -4.38 -6.93
CA PHE A 95 4.98 -3.51 -6.61
C PHE A 95 5.42 -2.30 -5.78
N LEU A 96 6.23 -2.51 -4.72
CA LEU A 96 6.79 -1.43 -3.91
C LEU A 96 7.66 -0.48 -4.74
N ARG A 97 8.50 -1.01 -5.63
CA ARG A 97 9.31 -0.22 -6.57
C ARG A 97 8.43 0.69 -7.43
N GLN A 98 7.34 0.16 -7.99
CA GLN A 98 6.42 0.95 -8.80
C GLN A 98 5.76 2.05 -7.96
N ALA A 99 5.27 1.72 -6.76
CA ALA A 99 4.65 2.71 -5.88
C ALA A 99 5.58 3.89 -5.56
N ILE A 100 6.85 3.61 -5.27
CA ILE A 100 7.89 4.62 -5.02
C ILE A 100 8.16 5.45 -6.27
N LEU A 101 8.33 4.83 -7.44
CA LEU A 101 8.62 5.56 -8.68
C LEU A 101 7.48 6.52 -9.07
N TYR A 102 6.23 6.08 -8.92
CA TYR A 102 5.06 6.89 -9.30
C TYR A 102 4.70 7.99 -8.30
N ASN A 103 5.08 7.84 -7.02
CA ASN A 103 4.81 8.83 -5.97
C ASN A 103 6.09 9.47 -5.41
N SER A 104 7.20 9.39 -6.15
CA SER A 104 8.46 9.99 -5.72
C SER A 104 8.32 11.50 -5.68
N ASP A 105 8.57 12.08 -4.50
CA ASP A 105 8.62 13.51 -4.32
C ASP A 105 10.09 13.95 -4.35
N ILE A 106 10.48 14.60 -5.44
CA ILE A 106 11.84 15.13 -5.63
C ILE A 106 12.15 16.34 -4.74
N THR A 107 11.19 16.82 -3.94
CA THR A 107 11.36 18.01 -3.10
C THR A 107 11.93 17.72 -1.70
N LEU A 108 12.07 16.45 -1.31
CA LEU A 108 12.55 16.04 0.02
C LEU A 108 14.07 16.21 0.23
N GLU A 109 14.86 16.33 -0.84
CA GLU A 109 16.31 16.56 -0.78
C GLU A 109 16.58 18.08 -0.73
N SER A 110 16.93 18.64 0.44
CA SER A 110 17.34 20.06 0.56
C SER A 110 18.81 20.33 0.19
N GLY A 111 19.48 19.38 -0.48
CA GLY A 111 20.88 19.49 -0.93
C GLY A 111 20.95 19.96 -2.37
N GLY A 112 21.73 21.01 -2.63
CA GLY A 112 21.79 21.72 -3.92
C GLY A 112 21.96 20.85 -5.15
N GLU A 113 21.40 21.35 -6.25
CA GLU A 113 21.53 20.96 -7.65
C GLU A 113 22.60 19.89 -7.94
N SER A 114 22.19 18.62 -7.83
CA SER A 114 22.91 17.52 -8.48
C SER A 114 22.36 17.36 -9.88
N THR A 115 22.91 18.11 -10.84
CA THR A 115 22.72 17.86 -12.27
C THR A 115 23.22 16.45 -12.60
N HIS A 116 22.31 15.47 -12.63
CA HIS A 116 22.57 14.20 -13.28
C HIS A 116 22.54 14.44 -14.79
N VAL A 117 23.72 14.63 -15.37
CA VAL A 117 23.89 14.60 -16.83
C VAL A 117 23.62 13.16 -17.27
N CYS A 118 22.47 12.93 -17.89
CA CYS A 118 22.24 11.71 -18.66
C CYS A 118 23.32 11.67 -19.75
N ARG A 119 24.20 10.66 -19.69
CA ARG A 119 25.14 10.40 -20.77
C ARG A 119 24.36 9.68 -21.87
N ASP A 120 24.24 10.36 -23.00
CA ASP A 120 23.71 9.87 -24.27
C ASP A 120 24.28 8.49 -24.65
#